data_AF-A0A6J8C423-F1
#
_entry.id   AF-A0A6J8C423-F1
#
_cell.length_a   1.000
_cell.length_b   1.000
_cell.length_c   1.000
_cell.angle_alpha   90.00
_cell.angle_beta   90.00
_cell.angle_gamma   90.00
#
_symmetry.space_group_name_H-M   'P 1'
#
loop_
_entity.id
_entity.type
_entity.pdbx_description
1 polymer ?
#
loop_
_entity_poly.entity_id
_entity_poly.type
_entity_poly.pdbx_seq_one_letter_code
_entity_poly.pdbx_strand_id
1 'polypeptide(L)'
;MIVKQAPKKVANIVELCRTLLSNCFVTKRELAQLIGKLVASKYGVLYAPVFYKTLEIQKDTEMKLNKGNFDARIILSNDSKECINWWIENIYDSYKPIVFKAPNRKIESDSSMLGYGALDVTNNLKLIGVWSLNIRNLELDTCSVKIRYGDLLKQTRPEYQLPEIFIEAFKPDFRIFVVHTLHEYLERTNKLKLNNTQLTCDFGRLDLTIYLINIKLQLR
;
A
#
# COMPACT_ATOMS: atom_id res chain seq x y z
N MET A 1 16.42 -1.80 22.81
CA MET A 1 15.61 -2.97 23.24
C MET A 1 14.74 -3.43 22.07
N ILE A 2 14.74 -4.72 21.77
CA ILE A 2 13.99 -5.32 20.64
C ILE A 2 13.06 -6.42 21.16
N VAL A 3 11.93 -6.63 20.47
CA VAL A 3 11.01 -7.76 20.69
C VAL A 3 11.15 -8.72 19.52
N LYS A 4 11.25 -10.01 19.83
CA LYS A 4 11.20 -11.11 18.86
C LYS A 4 10.04 -12.04 19.17
N GLN A 5 9.56 -12.75 18.15
CA GLN A 5 8.58 -13.80 18.35
C GLN A 5 9.22 -15.04 19.00
N ALA A 6 8.43 -15.76 19.81
CA ALA A 6 8.89 -17.00 20.41
C ALA A 6 9.17 -18.05 19.31
N PRO A 7 10.30 -18.78 19.32
CA PRO A 7 10.67 -19.71 18.25
C PRO A 7 9.58 -20.74 17.92
N LYS A 8 8.88 -21.24 18.95
CA LYS A 8 7.75 -22.17 18.77
C LYS A 8 6.58 -21.55 17.98
N LYS A 9 6.28 -20.27 18.22
CA LYS A 9 5.23 -19.55 17.46
C LYS A 9 5.67 -19.32 16.02
N VAL A 10 6.94 -18.97 15.82
CA VAL A 10 7.53 -18.78 14.50
C VAL A 10 7.43 -20.07 13.68
N ALA A 11 7.88 -21.20 14.23
CA ALA A 11 7.81 -22.50 13.56
C ALA A 11 6.37 -22.87 13.17
N ASN A 12 5.40 -22.64 14.06
CA ASN A 12 3.99 -22.90 13.77
C ASN A 12 3.44 -22.04 12.63
N ILE A 13 3.84 -20.76 12.54
CA ILE A 13 3.44 -19.88 11.43
C ILE A 13 4.06 -20.37 10.12
N VAL A 14 5.34 -20.72 10.13
CA VAL A 14 6.05 -21.20 8.93
C VAL A 14 5.44 -22.50 8.41
N GLU A 15 5.13 -23.43 9.30
CA GLU A 15 4.44 -24.68 8.95
C GLU A 15 3.09 -24.40 8.30
N LEU A 16 2.28 -23.52 8.89
CA LEU A 16 0.98 -23.15 8.33
C LEU A 16 1.13 -22.47 6.95
N CYS A 17 2.07 -21.55 6.79
CA CYS A 17 2.38 -20.91 5.51
C CYS A 17 2.72 -21.94 4.43
N ARG A 18 3.60 -22.91 4.74
CA ARG A 18 4.00 -23.97 3.79
C ARG A 18 2.83 -24.85 3.41
N THR A 19 1.99 -25.25 4.37
CA THR A 19 0.78 -26.05 4.11
C THR A 19 -0.20 -25.31 3.19
N LEU A 20 -0.41 -24.00 3.39
CA LEU A 20 -1.29 -23.23 2.52
C LEU A 20 -0.72 -23.07 1.10
N LEU A 21 0.60 -22.96 0.95
CA LEU A 21 1.25 -22.85 -0.36
C LEU A 21 1.30 -24.19 -1.13
N SER A 22 1.38 -25.33 -0.44
CA SER A 22 1.35 -26.64 -1.08
C SER A 22 -0.04 -27.01 -1.61
N ASN A 23 -1.09 -26.40 -1.07
CA ASN A 23 -2.46 -26.69 -1.47
C ASN A 23 -2.85 -25.88 -2.72
N CYS A 24 -3.45 -26.54 -3.70
CA CYS A 24 -3.99 -25.86 -4.90
C CYS A 24 -5.17 -24.94 -4.54
N PHE A 25 -5.93 -25.32 -3.52
CA PHE A 25 -7.08 -24.56 -3.00
C PHE A 25 -6.98 -24.44 -1.49
N VAL A 26 -7.37 -23.28 -0.97
CA VAL A 26 -7.41 -23.00 0.47
C VAL A 26 -8.83 -22.56 0.82
N THR A 27 -9.34 -22.93 1.99
CA THR A 27 -10.61 -22.41 2.48
C THR A 27 -10.43 -21.01 3.08
N LYS A 28 -11.46 -20.19 3.07
CA LYS A 28 -11.38 -18.87 3.73
C LYS A 28 -11.14 -18.99 5.23
N ARG A 29 -11.61 -20.07 5.84
CA ARG A 29 -11.34 -20.39 7.25
C ARG A 29 -9.85 -20.58 7.50
N GLU A 30 -9.16 -21.37 6.68
CA GLU A 30 -7.70 -21.56 6.77
C GLU A 30 -6.94 -20.24 6.53
N LEU A 31 -7.35 -19.46 5.53
CA LEU A 31 -6.74 -18.15 5.29
C LEU A 31 -6.96 -17.20 6.49
N ALA A 32 -8.15 -17.18 7.08
CA ALA A 32 -8.46 -16.38 8.27
C ALA A 32 -7.65 -16.82 9.49
N GLN A 33 -7.44 -18.14 9.68
CA GLN A 33 -6.60 -18.68 10.75
C GLN A 33 -5.15 -18.23 10.60
N LEU A 34 -4.60 -18.26 9.38
CA LEU A 34 -3.28 -17.73 9.09
C LEU A 34 -3.21 -16.25 9.43
N ILE A 35 -4.12 -15.44 8.87
CA ILE A 35 -4.18 -13.98 9.13
C ILE A 35 -4.21 -13.68 10.63
N GLY A 36 -5.03 -14.39 11.41
CA GLY A 36 -5.10 -14.20 12.86
C GLY A 36 -3.75 -14.41 13.57
N LYS A 37 -2.98 -15.43 13.17
CA LYS A 37 -1.63 -15.69 13.69
C LYS A 37 -0.62 -14.62 13.25
N LEU A 38 -0.73 -14.13 12.02
CA LEU A 38 0.13 -13.08 11.49
C LEU A 38 -0.13 -11.73 12.18
N VAL A 39 -1.40 -11.38 12.40
CA VAL A 39 -1.82 -10.17 13.12
C VAL A 39 -1.33 -10.20 14.57
N ALA A 40 -1.44 -11.36 15.24
CA ALA A 40 -0.87 -11.54 16.58
C ALA A 40 0.66 -11.37 16.60
N SER A 41 1.33 -11.56 15.48
CA SER A 41 2.79 -11.47 15.35
C SER A 41 3.32 -10.05 15.15
N LYS A 42 2.43 -9.04 14.96
CA LYS A 42 2.78 -7.63 14.70
C LYS A 42 3.66 -6.95 15.75
N TYR A 43 3.72 -7.51 16.96
CA TYR A 43 4.54 -6.97 18.06
C TYR A 43 5.99 -7.41 18.00
N GLY A 44 6.29 -8.49 17.29
CA GLY A 44 7.65 -9.04 17.14
C GLY A 44 8.18 -9.02 15.71
N VAL A 45 7.38 -8.53 14.75
CA VAL A 45 7.74 -8.44 13.34
C VAL A 45 7.36 -7.05 12.84
N LEU A 46 8.37 -6.23 12.55
CA LEU A 46 8.18 -4.81 12.20
C LEU A 46 7.26 -4.61 10.99
N TYR A 47 7.49 -5.36 9.91
CA TYR A 47 6.79 -5.20 8.64
C TYR A 47 5.55 -6.09 8.49
N ALA A 48 5.15 -6.82 9.54
CA ALA A 48 4.00 -7.73 9.51
C ALA A 48 2.73 -7.10 8.92
N PRO A 49 2.35 -5.84 9.26
CA PRO A 49 1.14 -5.21 8.72
C PRO A 49 1.10 -5.12 7.21
N VAL A 50 2.23 -4.89 6.55
CA VAL A 50 2.30 -4.81 5.09
C VAL A 50 1.80 -6.12 4.48
N PHE A 51 2.33 -7.24 4.98
CA PHE A 51 2.13 -8.55 4.36
C PHE A 51 0.82 -9.23 4.77
N TYR A 52 0.35 -9.07 6.01
CA TYR A 52 -0.97 -9.64 6.36
C TYR A 52 -2.13 -8.81 5.80
N LYS A 53 -1.92 -7.52 5.47
CA LYS A 53 -2.99 -6.67 4.93
C LYS A 53 -3.41 -7.09 3.52
N THR A 54 -2.45 -7.49 2.69
CA THR A 54 -2.73 -8.07 1.37
C THR A 54 -3.62 -9.31 1.48
N LEU A 55 -3.34 -10.18 2.47
CA LEU A 55 -4.13 -11.38 2.73
C LEU A 55 -5.54 -11.04 3.25
N GLU A 56 -5.67 -10.02 4.12
CA GLU A 56 -6.98 -9.51 4.57
C GLU A 56 -7.82 -9.01 3.39
N ILE A 57 -7.23 -8.26 2.47
CA ILE A 57 -7.90 -7.73 1.27
C ILE A 57 -8.40 -8.88 0.39
N GLN A 58 -7.57 -9.90 0.14
CA GLN A 58 -8.02 -11.07 -0.63
C GLN A 58 -9.17 -11.78 0.08
N LYS A 59 -9.03 -12.07 1.39
CA LYS A 59 -10.09 -12.73 2.16
C LYS A 59 -11.40 -11.95 2.07
N ASP A 60 -11.39 -10.64 2.28
CA ASP A 60 -12.60 -9.81 2.27
C ASP A 60 -13.23 -9.73 0.89
N THR A 61 -12.43 -9.69 -0.18
CA THR A 61 -12.91 -9.73 -1.57
C THR A 61 -13.64 -11.05 -1.83
N GLU A 62 -13.03 -12.16 -1.46
CA GLU A 62 -13.60 -13.50 -1.62
C GLU A 62 -14.83 -13.75 -0.72
N MET A 63 -14.91 -13.11 0.45
CA MET A 63 -16.11 -13.16 1.30
C MET A 63 -17.29 -12.44 0.66
N LYS A 64 -17.07 -11.25 0.06
CA LYS A 64 -18.12 -10.47 -0.60
C LYS A 64 -18.76 -11.22 -1.76
N LEU A 65 -17.96 -11.94 -2.54
CA LEU A 65 -18.43 -12.71 -3.71
C LEU A 65 -19.31 -13.92 -3.33
N ASN A 66 -19.09 -14.49 -2.15
CA ASN A 66 -19.62 -15.80 -1.77
C ASN A 66 -20.66 -15.75 -0.63
N LYS A 67 -21.26 -14.58 -0.39
CA LYS A 67 -22.37 -14.38 0.58
C LYS A 67 -22.13 -14.99 1.97
N GLY A 68 -20.88 -14.96 2.47
CA GLY A 68 -20.54 -15.43 3.81
C GLY A 68 -20.25 -16.94 3.96
N ASN A 69 -20.11 -17.70 2.86
CA ASN A 69 -19.62 -19.08 2.96
C ASN A 69 -18.11 -19.10 3.29
N PHE A 70 -17.78 -19.47 4.55
CA PHE A 70 -16.41 -19.55 5.08
C PHE A 70 -15.65 -20.82 4.65
N ASP A 71 -16.36 -21.85 4.20
CA ASP A 71 -15.77 -23.12 3.74
C ASP A 71 -15.62 -23.15 2.22
N ALA A 72 -16.02 -22.07 1.54
CA ALA A 72 -15.74 -21.86 0.13
C ALA A 72 -14.22 -21.88 -0.12
N ARG A 73 -13.85 -22.64 -1.14
CA ARG A 73 -12.47 -22.78 -1.61
C ARG A 73 -12.08 -21.58 -2.47
N ILE A 74 -10.88 -21.06 -2.23
CA ILE A 74 -10.29 -19.95 -2.95
C ILE A 74 -8.92 -20.36 -3.49
N ILE A 75 -8.53 -19.74 -4.61
CA ILE A 75 -7.17 -19.85 -5.15
C ILE A 75 -6.40 -18.62 -4.65
N LEU A 76 -5.22 -18.83 -4.08
CA LEU A 76 -4.36 -17.73 -3.65
C LEU A 76 -3.85 -16.96 -4.87
N SER A 77 -3.98 -15.63 -4.87
CA SER A 77 -3.37 -14.77 -5.88
C SER A 77 -1.85 -14.84 -5.79
N ASN A 78 -1.16 -14.41 -6.85
CA ASN A 78 0.30 -14.32 -6.82
C ASN A 78 0.78 -13.39 -5.70
N ASP A 79 0.15 -12.23 -5.52
CA ASP A 79 0.46 -11.29 -4.44
C ASP A 79 0.35 -11.95 -3.05
N SER A 80 -0.69 -12.75 -2.83
CA SER A 80 -0.88 -13.46 -1.56
C SER A 80 0.18 -14.55 -1.36
N LYS A 81 0.57 -15.27 -2.42
CA LYS A 81 1.66 -16.25 -2.37
C LYS A 81 3.00 -15.57 -2.05
N GLU A 82 3.28 -14.43 -2.68
CA GLU A 82 4.48 -13.63 -2.40
C GLU A 82 4.49 -13.15 -0.95
N CYS A 83 3.35 -12.68 -0.43
CA CYS A 83 3.23 -12.30 0.98
C CYS A 83 3.51 -13.48 1.91
N ILE A 84 2.97 -14.67 1.63
CA ILE A 84 3.20 -15.87 2.44
C ILE A 84 4.66 -16.32 2.37
N ASN A 85 5.29 -16.26 1.18
CA ASN A 85 6.71 -16.56 1.01
C ASN A 85 7.60 -15.60 1.80
N TRP A 86 7.31 -14.30 1.76
CA TRP A 86 8.03 -13.31 2.58
C TRP A 86 8.01 -13.69 4.06
N TRP A 87 6.86 -14.15 4.57
CA TRP A 87 6.77 -14.62 5.95
C TRP A 87 7.67 -15.83 6.22
N ILE A 88 7.75 -16.80 5.31
CA ILE A 88 8.61 -17.99 5.47
C ILE A 88 10.09 -17.58 5.53
N GLU A 89 10.50 -16.66 4.68
CA GLU A 89 11.89 -16.21 4.53
C GLU A 89 12.36 -15.32 5.68
N ASN A 90 11.47 -14.46 6.22
CA ASN A 90 11.89 -13.34 7.07
C ASN A 90 11.51 -13.49 8.54
N ILE A 91 10.56 -14.35 8.91
CA ILE A 91 9.99 -14.37 10.26
C ILE A 91 11.00 -14.78 11.36
N TYR A 92 11.98 -15.62 11.04
CA TYR A 92 12.98 -16.10 12.01
C TYR A 92 13.91 -14.96 12.47
N ASP A 93 14.33 -14.12 11.53
CA ASP A 93 15.24 -13.00 11.78
C ASP A 93 14.51 -11.70 12.12
N SER A 94 13.19 -11.68 11.94
CA SER A 94 12.35 -10.53 12.23
C SER A 94 12.38 -10.14 13.70
N TYR A 95 12.37 -8.83 13.92
CA TYR A 95 12.24 -8.21 15.23
C TYR A 95 11.48 -6.89 15.10
N LYS A 96 11.05 -6.36 16.24
CA LYS A 96 10.49 -5.01 16.34
C LYS A 96 11.21 -4.23 17.44
N PRO A 97 11.81 -3.06 17.13
CA PRO A 97 12.34 -2.17 18.16
C PRO A 97 11.21 -1.69 19.09
N ILE A 98 11.47 -1.66 20.39
CA ILE A 98 10.52 -1.09 21.37
C ILE A 98 10.56 0.43 21.31
N VAL A 99 11.76 0.97 21.13
CA VAL A 99 11.99 2.40 20.95
C VAL A 99 12.49 2.57 19.52
N PHE A 100 11.72 3.30 18.73
CA PHE A 100 12.18 3.81 17.44
C PHE A 100 13.07 5.02 17.68
N LYS A 101 14.17 5.13 16.93
CA LYS A 101 14.87 6.42 16.86
C LYS A 101 13.89 7.47 16.32
N ALA A 102 14.05 8.70 16.80
CA ALA A 102 13.31 9.82 16.25
C ALA A 102 13.51 9.84 14.72
N PRO A 103 12.42 9.90 13.93
CA PRO A 103 12.55 9.89 12.47
C PRO A 103 13.27 11.17 12.03
N ASN A 104 14.09 11.08 10.99
CA ASN A 104 14.77 12.25 10.41
C ASN A 104 13.80 13.25 9.79
N ARG A 105 12.58 12.80 9.46
CA ARG A 105 11.51 13.61 8.88
C ARG A 105 10.17 13.11 9.42
N LYS A 106 9.30 14.02 9.86
CA LYS A 106 7.94 13.71 10.29
C LYS A 106 6.96 14.28 9.28
N ILE A 107 6.21 13.40 8.62
CA ILE A 107 5.15 13.78 7.68
C ILE A 107 3.81 13.41 8.31
N GLU A 108 2.92 14.38 8.45
CA GLU A 108 1.54 14.21 8.86
C GLU A 108 0.66 14.33 7.61
N SER A 109 -0.27 13.42 7.38
CA SER A 109 -1.16 13.49 6.22
C SER A 109 -2.60 13.25 6.63
N ASP A 110 -3.51 13.97 6.01
CA ASP A 110 -4.95 13.79 6.14
C ASP A 110 -5.59 13.61 4.76
N SER A 111 -6.75 12.97 4.75
CA SER A 111 -7.53 12.76 3.54
C SER A 111 -9.00 12.95 3.84
N SER A 112 -9.69 13.72 3.01
CA SER A 112 -11.13 14.00 3.08
C SER A 112 -11.80 13.59 1.77
N MET A 113 -13.13 13.71 1.66
CA MET A 113 -13.81 13.49 0.38
C MET A 113 -13.45 14.52 -0.70
N LEU A 114 -12.85 15.66 -0.34
CA LEU A 114 -12.56 16.75 -1.26
C LEU A 114 -11.08 16.84 -1.67
N GLY A 115 -10.19 16.12 -0.98
CA GLY A 115 -8.77 16.13 -1.27
C GLY A 115 -7.93 15.53 -0.16
N TYR A 116 -6.62 15.61 -0.33
CA TYR A 116 -5.62 15.15 0.63
C TYR A 116 -4.69 16.30 1.03
N GLY A 117 -4.16 16.23 2.24
CA GLY A 117 -3.13 17.12 2.74
C GLY A 117 -1.94 16.32 3.25
N ALA A 118 -0.76 16.90 3.15
CA ALA A 118 0.41 16.44 3.86
C ALA A 118 1.21 17.62 4.40
N LEU A 119 1.75 17.50 5.61
CA LEU A 119 2.59 18.46 6.28
C LEU A 119 3.88 17.75 6.68
N ASP A 120 5.00 18.15 6.08
CA ASP A 120 6.31 17.86 6.61
C ASP A 120 6.55 18.81 7.79
N VAL A 121 6.37 18.30 9.00
CA VAL A 121 6.56 19.04 10.25
C VAL A 121 8.02 19.46 10.43
N THR A 122 8.96 18.69 9.87
CA THR A 122 10.40 18.94 10.01
C THR A 122 10.85 20.12 9.15
N ASN A 123 10.33 20.23 7.94
CA ASN A 123 10.69 21.31 7.00
C ASN A 123 9.61 22.41 6.89
N ASN A 124 8.51 22.29 7.65
CA ASN A 124 7.33 23.13 7.56
C ASN A 124 6.76 23.24 6.13
N LEU A 125 6.83 22.16 5.37
CA LEU A 125 6.33 22.10 3.99
C LEU A 125 4.92 21.54 3.99
N LYS A 126 3.99 22.29 3.38
CA LYS A 126 2.59 21.90 3.26
C LYS A 126 2.25 21.54 1.83
N LEU A 127 1.64 20.39 1.64
CA LEU A 127 1.06 19.91 0.41
C LEU A 127 -0.45 19.83 0.60
N ILE A 128 -1.20 20.39 -0.33
CA ILE A 128 -2.66 20.25 -0.41
C ILE A 128 -2.95 19.83 -1.84
N GLY A 129 -3.63 18.71 -2.01
CA GLY A 129 -4.06 18.19 -3.30
C GLY A 129 -5.56 17.96 -3.33
N VAL A 130 -6.18 18.25 -4.45
CA VAL A 130 -7.53 17.74 -4.77
C VAL A 130 -7.34 16.35 -5.37
N TRP A 131 -8.32 15.46 -5.22
CA TRP A 131 -8.23 14.08 -5.73
C TRP A 131 -7.98 13.97 -7.24
N SER A 132 -8.17 15.07 -7.99
CA SER A 132 -7.86 15.19 -9.41
C SER A 132 -6.45 15.73 -9.64
N LEU A 133 -5.53 14.85 -9.97
CA LEU A 133 -4.26 15.22 -10.58
C LEU A 133 -4.46 15.31 -12.10
N ASN A 134 -4.05 16.40 -12.75
CA ASN A 134 -4.10 16.46 -14.21
C ASN A 134 -2.88 15.73 -14.78
N ILE A 135 -3.09 14.73 -15.65
CA ILE A 135 -2.03 13.97 -16.32
C ILE A 135 -1.04 14.90 -17.04
N ARG A 136 -1.54 16.02 -17.61
CA ARG A 136 -0.71 16.99 -18.33
C ARG A 136 0.35 17.65 -17.44
N ASN A 137 0.16 17.60 -16.13
CA ASN A 137 1.05 18.19 -15.17
C ASN A 137 2.05 17.18 -14.60
N LEU A 138 2.03 15.94 -15.09
CA LEU A 138 2.95 14.89 -14.70
C LEU A 138 4.11 14.82 -15.69
N GLU A 139 5.33 14.94 -15.20
CA GLU A 139 6.54 14.60 -15.94
C GLU A 139 7.11 13.31 -15.35
N LEU A 140 7.13 12.26 -16.16
CA LEU A 140 7.64 10.95 -15.77
C LEU A 140 9.01 10.73 -16.39
N ASP A 141 9.97 10.37 -15.55
CA ASP A 141 11.23 9.78 -15.95
C ASP A 141 11.27 8.30 -15.52
N THR A 142 12.31 7.60 -15.91
CA THR A 142 12.62 6.22 -15.51
C THR A 142 12.80 6.07 -14.00
N CYS A 143 13.35 7.09 -13.33
CA CYS A 143 13.74 7.03 -11.93
C CYS A 143 13.07 8.09 -11.04
N SER A 144 12.20 8.94 -11.61
CA SER A 144 11.53 9.99 -10.84
C SER A 144 10.18 10.37 -11.43
N VAL A 145 9.30 10.87 -10.57
CA VAL A 145 8.06 11.54 -10.97
C VAL A 145 8.15 12.98 -10.50
N LYS A 146 7.91 13.91 -11.43
CA LYS A 146 7.66 15.31 -11.13
C LYS A 146 6.18 15.62 -11.36
N ILE A 147 5.55 16.21 -10.35
CA ILE A 147 4.14 16.61 -10.40
C ILE A 147 4.06 18.13 -10.29
N ARG A 148 3.56 18.76 -11.35
CA ARG A 148 3.17 20.17 -11.34
C ARG A 148 1.75 20.31 -10.79
N TYR A 149 1.56 21.32 -9.96
CA TYR A 149 0.23 21.70 -9.49
C TYR A 149 -0.50 22.44 -10.62
N GLY A 150 -1.73 22.05 -10.93
CA GLY A 150 -2.48 22.58 -12.08
C GLY A 150 -3.25 23.87 -11.83
N ASP A 151 -3.60 24.54 -12.92
CA ASP A 151 -4.29 25.85 -12.98
C ASP A 151 -5.66 25.89 -12.26
N LEU A 152 -6.26 24.75 -11.96
CA LEU A 152 -7.59 24.64 -11.33
C LEU A 152 -7.56 24.60 -9.80
N LEU A 153 -6.39 24.78 -9.18
CA LEU A 153 -6.29 24.85 -7.72
C LEU A 153 -6.72 26.24 -7.25
N LYS A 154 -7.87 26.32 -6.57
CA LYS A 154 -8.31 27.53 -5.90
C LYS A 154 -7.34 27.84 -4.75
N GLN A 155 -6.40 28.73 -4.98
CA GLN A 155 -5.41 29.14 -3.98
C GLN A 155 -5.78 30.46 -3.31
N THR A 156 -5.40 30.59 -2.03
CA THR A 156 -5.60 31.82 -1.25
C THR A 156 -4.67 32.95 -1.71
N ARG A 157 -3.60 32.65 -2.45
CA ARG A 157 -2.60 33.61 -2.95
C ARG A 157 -2.31 33.35 -4.43
N PRO A 158 -2.99 34.03 -5.38
CA PRO A 158 -2.87 33.78 -6.82
C PRO A 158 -1.44 33.86 -7.38
N GLU A 159 -0.57 34.65 -6.74
CA GLU A 159 0.80 34.88 -7.20
C GLU A 159 1.83 33.91 -6.62
N TYR A 160 1.43 33.01 -5.71
CA TYR A 160 2.33 32.03 -5.13
C TYR A 160 2.40 30.79 -6.03
N GLN A 161 3.56 30.53 -6.63
CA GLN A 161 3.79 29.26 -7.31
C GLN A 161 4.04 28.16 -6.27
N LEU A 162 3.16 27.16 -6.24
CA LEU A 162 3.37 25.98 -5.41
C LEU A 162 4.63 25.23 -5.87
N PRO A 163 5.51 24.80 -4.95
CA PRO A 163 6.69 24.03 -5.31
C PRO A 163 6.27 22.71 -5.97
N GLU A 164 6.97 22.31 -7.03
CA GLU A 164 6.71 21.03 -7.71
C GLU A 164 6.98 19.85 -6.76
N ILE A 165 6.12 18.83 -6.79
CA ILE A 165 6.40 17.60 -6.05
C ILE A 165 7.40 16.78 -6.85
N PHE A 166 8.54 16.47 -6.24
CA PHE A 166 9.52 15.57 -6.81
C PHE A 166 9.59 14.28 -5.98
N ILE A 167 9.30 13.16 -6.62
CA ILE A 167 9.32 11.82 -6.00
C ILE A 167 10.40 11.00 -6.69
N GLU A 168 11.47 10.69 -5.97
CA GLU A 168 12.53 9.80 -6.43
C GLU A 168 12.15 8.32 -6.25
N ALA A 169 12.76 7.48 -7.09
CA ALA A 169 12.69 6.04 -6.94
C ALA A 169 13.26 5.52 -5.63
N PHE A 170 12.47 4.67 -4.97
CA PHE A 170 12.98 3.84 -3.88
C PHE A 170 13.88 2.74 -4.47
N LYS A 171 15.19 2.99 -4.46
CA LYS A 171 16.23 2.14 -5.07
C LYS A 171 16.30 0.67 -4.58
N PRO A 172 15.94 0.32 -3.33
CA PRO A 172 16.06 -1.07 -2.85
C PRO A 172 15.03 -2.07 -3.40
N ASP A 173 13.84 -1.63 -3.81
CA ASP A 173 12.78 -2.54 -4.30
C ASP A 173 11.86 -1.85 -5.33
N PHE A 174 11.95 -2.31 -6.57
CA PHE A 174 11.23 -1.77 -7.73
C PHE A 174 9.73 -2.07 -7.71
N ARG A 175 9.27 -3.01 -6.87
CA ARG A 175 7.85 -3.38 -6.75
C ARG A 175 7.04 -2.43 -5.87
N ILE A 176 7.71 -1.61 -5.06
CA ILE A 176 7.11 -0.58 -4.18
C ILE A 176 7.08 0.78 -4.91
N PHE A 177 7.34 0.79 -6.22
CA PHE A 177 7.71 1.99 -6.94
C PHE A 177 6.49 2.75 -7.47
N VAL A 178 6.26 3.95 -6.91
CA VAL A 178 5.23 4.90 -7.33
C VAL A 178 5.33 5.22 -8.83
N VAL A 179 6.55 5.39 -9.36
CA VAL A 179 6.80 5.69 -10.77
C VAL A 179 6.44 4.51 -11.68
N HIS A 180 6.80 3.26 -11.33
CA HIS A 180 6.41 2.08 -12.14
C HIS A 180 4.90 1.89 -12.15
N THR A 181 4.26 2.04 -10.99
CA THR A 181 2.81 1.98 -10.86
C THR A 181 2.12 3.05 -11.72
N LEU A 182 2.68 4.27 -11.77
CA LEU A 182 2.17 5.36 -12.60
C LEU A 182 2.40 5.12 -14.10
N HIS A 183 3.57 4.63 -14.51
CA HIS A 183 3.86 4.25 -15.90
C HIS A 183 2.89 3.16 -16.37
N GLU A 184 2.78 2.07 -15.61
CA GLU A 184 1.89 0.95 -15.91
C GLU A 184 0.43 1.41 -15.99
N TYR A 185 -0.01 2.25 -15.05
CA TYR A 185 -1.35 2.84 -15.09
C TYR A 185 -1.58 3.66 -16.36
N LEU A 186 -0.65 4.53 -16.74
CA LEU A 186 -0.78 5.39 -17.92
C LEU A 186 -0.79 4.60 -19.22
N GLU A 187 0.01 3.54 -19.31
CA GLU A 187 0.04 2.62 -20.45
C GLU A 187 -1.28 1.86 -20.58
N ARG A 188 -1.76 1.26 -19.49
CA ARG A 188 -3.02 0.50 -19.47
C ARG A 188 -4.23 1.37 -19.77
N THR A 189 -4.26 2.59 -19.25
CA THR A 189 -5.36 3.53 -19.48
C THR A 189 -5.28 4.25 -20.81
N ASN A 190 -4.14 4.21 -21.53
CA ASN A 190 -3.96 4.96 -22.77
C ASN A 190 -5.03 4.65 -23.83
N LYS A 191 -5.50 3.40 -23.87
CA LYS A 191 -6.55 2.93 -24.78
C LYS A 191 -7.96 3.34 -24.38
N LEU A 192 -8.15 3.79 -23.13
CA LEU A 192 -9.45 4.18 -22.55
C LEU A 192 -9.61 5.72 -22.47
N LYS A 193 -8.59 6.49 -22.86
CA LYS A 193 -8.54 7.96 -22.78
C LYS A 193 -9.30 8.63 -23.94
N LEU A 194 -10.62 8.52 -23.98
CA LEU A 194 -11.49 9.25 -24.93
C LEU A 194 -11.72 10.72 -24.51
N ASN A 195 -10.66 11.45 -24.10
CA ASN A 195 -10.62 12.88 -23.67
C ASN A 195 -10.51 13.16 -22.15
N ASN A 196 -10.45 12.14 -21.29
CA ASN A 196 -10.32 12.37 -19.85
C ASN A 196 -8.86 12.57 -19.43
N THR A 197 -8.55 13.71 -18.80
CA THR A 197 -7.19 14.13 -18.41
C THR A 197 -6.97 14.15 -16.91
N GLN A 198 -8.00 13.78 -16.14
CA GLN A 198 -7.93 13.71 -14.68
C GLN A 198 -7.56 12.30 -14.23
N LEU A 199 -6.56 12.22 -13.34
CA LEU A 199 -6.23 11.05 -12.53
C LEU A 199 -6.95 11.21 -11.20
N THR A 200 -7.86 10.30 -10.90
CA THR A 200 -8.46 10.19 -9.58
C THR A 200 -7.68 9.17 -8.78
N CYS A 201 -6.99 9.60 -7.72
CA CYS A 201 -6.29 8.69 -6.81
C CYS A 201 -7.22 8.35 -5.64
N ASP A 202 -7.98 7.26 -5.72
CA ASP A 202 -8.78 6.81 -4.58
C ASP A 202 -7.89 6.17 -3.50
N PHE A 203 -7.63 6.89 -2.41
CA PHE A 203 -7.23 6.24 -1.16
C PHE A 203 -8.48 5.62 -0.55
N GLY A 204 -8.70 4.34 -0.86
CA GLY A 204 -9.71 3.54 -0.18
C GLY A 204 -9.48 3.63 1.32
N ARG A 205 -10.39 4.33 2.01
CA ARG A 205 -10.52 4.54 3.46
C ARG A 205 -9.89 3.39 4.27
N LEU A 206 -8.60 3.52 4.58
CA LEU A 206 -7.83 2.57 5.37
C LEU A 206 -6.95 3.39 6.29
N ASP A 207 -7.20 3.22 7.58
CA ASP A 207 -6.50 3.89 8.66
C ASP A 207 -4.98 3.84 8.46
N LEU A 208 -4.43 5.06 8.49
CA LEU A 208 -3.06 5.51 8.63
C LEU A 208 -1.96 4.44 8.81
N THR A 209 -0.91 4.64 8.00
CA THR A 209 0.45 4.08 8.12
C THR A 209 0.67 2.72 7.46
N ILE A 210 0.70 2.72 6.12
CA ILE A 210 1.61 1.97 5.21
C ILE A 210 1.02 2.17 3.81
N TYR A 211 1.72 2.92 2.97
CA TYR A 211 1.29 3.22 1.60
C TYR A 211 1.47 1.98 0.72
N LEU A 212 0.36 1.28 0.44
CA LEU A 212 0.17 0.57 -0.82
C LEU A 212 -0.87 1.37 -1.61
N ILE A 213 -0.41 2.00 -2.69
CA ILE A 213 -1.25 2.70 -3.66
C ILE A 213 -2.08 1.63 -4.38
N ASN A 214 -3.37 1.54 -4.04
CA ASN A 214 -4.32 0.67 -4.72
C ASN A 214 -5.15 1.56 -5.66
N ILE A 215 -4.67 1.80 -6.88
CA ILE A 215 -5.42 2.55 -7.89
C ILE A 215 -6.60 1.69 -8.34
N LYS A 216 -7.80 1.96 -7.79
CA LYS A 216 -9.04 1.43 -8.35
C LYS A 216 -9.58 2.39 -9.41
N LEU A 217 -9.74 1.86 -10.61
CA LEU A 217 -10.51 2.47 -11.69
C LEU A 217 -11.97 2.65 -11.24
N GLN A 218 -12.41 3.89 -10.99
CA GLN A 218 -13.82 4.25 -11.16
C GLN A 218 -13.94 5.03 -12.47
N LEU A 219 -14.38 4.34 -13.51
CA LEU A 219 -14.95 4.98 -14.69
C LEU A 219 -16.32 5.52 -14.29
N ARG A 220 -16.50 6.83 -14.35
CA ARG A 220 -17.82 7.46 -14.51
C ARG A 220 -17.97 7.86 -15.97
#